data_AF-A0A5C6QIG3-F1
#
_entry.id   AF-A0A5C6QIG3-F1
#
_cell.length_a   1.000
_cell.length_b   1.000
_cell.length_c   1.000
_cell.angle_alpha   90.00
_cell.angle_beta   90.00
_cell.angle_gamma   90.00
#
_symmetry.space_group_name_H-M   'P 1'
#
loop_
_entity.id
_entity.type
_entity.pdbx_description
1 polymer ?
#
loop_
_entity_poly.entity_id
_entity_poly.type
_entity_poly.pdbx_seq_one_letter_code
_entity_poly.pdbx_strand_id
1 'polypeptide(L)'
;MEIQRKEAIKRIEQKIDILEKWLNSEIPFSLTSKKTRMIEKNGGFELEYFPTSVSGLRNWNGSKNNSDVIKKYNIPKQMTSTTTWEATPTYMRERVTGTKAIASLFIRLKEKAIIQRDSGRISKVKELEATVTRVKQNHMAIAHEMIGLRLENDTLTAEVYIAEQKLEGLKSQHKVEIEWRNKADIQKKSQITELEKQNIILQKQLLKISNESGIYPEELTQKTNVVPFDIGDK
;
A
#
# COMPACT_ATOMS: atom_id res chain seq x y z
N MET A 1 0.91 -6.81 -18.19
CA MET A 1 1.12 -5.34 -18.24
C MET A 1 1.54 -4.77 -16.88
N GLU A 2 0.90 -5.19 -15.78
CA GLU A 2 1.21 -4.69 -14.42
C GLU A 2 2.60 -5.07 -13.90
N ILE A 3 3.07 -6.30 -14.19
CA ILE A 3 4.40 -6.80 -13.78
C ILE A 3 5.52 -5.94 -14.39
N GLN A 4 5.44 -5.68 -15.70
CA GLN A 4 6.42 -4.84 -16.41
C GLN A 4 6.44 -3.40 -15.88
N ARG A 5 5.27 -2.86 -15.47
CA ARG A 5 5.17 -1.53 -14.85
C ARG A 5 5.81 -1.50 -13.47
N LYS A 6 5.57 -2.51 -12.63
CA LYS A 6 6.19 -2.64 -11.30
C LYS A 6 7.71 -2.76 -11.40
N GLU A 7 8.22 -3.56 -12.34
CA GLU A 7 9.66 -3.67 -12.58
C GLU A 7 10.29 -2.37 -13.07
N ALA A 8 9.60 -1.62 -13.95
CA ALA A 8 10.08 -0.35 -14.45
C ALA A 8 10.12 0.73 -13.35
N ILE A 9 9.15 0.72 -12.43
CA ILE A 9 9.16 1.59 -11.23
C ILE A 9 10.31 1.20 -10.29
N LYS A 10 10.50 -0.10 -10.03
CA LYS A 10 11.63 -0.60 -9.21
C LYS A 10 12.99 -0.19 -9.78
N ARG A 11 13.13 -0.13 -11.11
CA ARG A 11 14.34 0.40 -11.76
C ARG A 11 14.56 1.88 -11.49
N ILE A 12 13.50 2.68 -11.44
CA ILE A 12 13.60 4.11 -11.09
C ILE A 12 14.05 4.24 -9.63
N GLU A 13 13.43 3.50 -8.72
CA GLU A 13 13.78 3.46 -7.31
C GLU A 13 15.26 3.10 -7.11
N GLN A 14 15.74 2.04 -7.76
CA GLN A 14 17.16 1.66 -7.73
C GLN A 14 18.09 2.78 -8.18
N LYS A 15 17.74 3.51 -9.26
CA LYS A 15 18.54 4.66 -9.72
C LYS A 15 18.56 5.78 -8.68
N ILE A 16 17.43 6.06 -8.05
CA ILE A 16 17.33 7.06 -6.98
C ILE A 16 18.21 6.66 -5.79
N ASP A 17 18.13 5.41 -5.34
CA ASP A 17 18.90 4.90 -4.22
C ASP A 17 20.41 4.97 -4.47
N ILE A 18 20.87 4.69 -5.70
CA ILE A 18 22.28 4.84 -6.07
C ILE A 18 22.72 6.30 -5.94
N LEU A 19 21.90 7.23 -6.43
CA LEU A 19 22.18 8.66 -6.40
C LEU A 19 22.18 9.22 -4.97
N GLU A 20 21.27 8.77 -4.13
CA GLU A 20 21.25 9.11 -2.70
C GLU A 20 22.45 8.53 -1.96
N LYS A 21 22.89 7.29 -2.29
CA LYS A 21 24.15 6.73 -1.77
C LYS A 21 25.34 7.60 -2.16
N TRP A 22 25.41 8.07 -3.40
CA TRP A 22 26.47 8.98 -3.84
C TRP A 22 26.39 10.33 -3.12
N LEU A 23 25.18 10.81 -2.81
CA LEU A 23 24.99 12.02 -2.02
C LEU A 23 25.43 11.89 -0.56
N ASN A 24 25.29 10.71 0.04
CA ASN A 24 25.71 10.45 1.42
C ASN A 24 27.21 10.15 1.56
N SER A 25 27.80 9.46 0.56
CA SER A 25 29.22 9.07 0.57
C SER A 25 30.08 10.05 -0.24
N GLU A 26 30.44 9.70 -1.47
CA GLU A 26 31.10 10.54 -2.47
C GLU A 26 30.63 10.11 -3.86
N ILE A 27 30.69 11.03 -4.82
CA ILE A 27 30.47 10.67 -6.23
C ILE A 27 31.75 9.96 -6.70
N PRO A 28 31.68 8.75 -7.28
CA PRO A 28 32.90 8.06 -7.71
C PRO A 28 33.67 8.89 -8.76
N PHE A 29 34.99 8.79 -8.79
CA PHE A 29 35.80 9.41 -9.84
C PHE A 29 35.75 8.57 -11.12
N SER A 30 35.70 9.23 -12.26
CA SER A 30 35.86 8.59 -13.57
C SER A 30 37.28 8.03 -13.69
N LEU A 31 37.39 6.83 -14.27
CA LEU A 31 38.67 6.12 -14.41
C LEU A 31 39.05 5.94 -15.88
N THR A 32 40.34 6.11 -16.19
CA THR A 32 40.93 5.80 -17.49
C THR A 32 40.98 4.29 -17.73
N SER A 33 41.32 3.88 -18.95
CA SER A 33 41.58 2.47 -19.30
C SER A 33 42.68 1.82 -18.45
N LYS A 34 43.57 2.60 -17.84
CA LYS A 34 44.64 2.14 -16.94
C LYS A 34 44.24 2.19 -15.46
N LYS A 35 42.94 2.34 -15.15
CA LYS A 35 42.38 2.47 -13.78
C LYS A 35 42.90 3.65 -12.97
N THR A 36 43.48 4.65 -13.61
CA THR A 36 43.84 5.92 -12.97
C THR A 36 42.69 6.91 -13.07
N ARG A 37 42.58 7.86 -12.12
CA ARG A 37 41.54 8.89 -12.17
C ARG A 37 41.71 9.75 -13.42
N MET A 38 40.61 10.02 -14.14
CA MET A 38 40.60 10.96 -15.24
C MET A 38 40.79 12.38 -14.73
N ILE A 39 41.55 13.17 -15.47
CA ILE A 39 41.87 14.57 -15.13
C ILE A 39 41.11 15.46 -16.11
N GLU A 40 40.30 16.37 -15.58
CA GLU A 40 39.61 17.42 -16.32
C GLU A 40 40.62 18.46 -16.87
N LYS A 41 40.23 19.21 -17.90
CA LYS A 41 41.09 20.23 -18.54
C LYS A 41 41.59 21.32 -17.57
N ASN A 42 40.92 21.49 -16.44
CA ASN A 42 41.23 22.46 -15.38
C ASN A 42 42.20 21.91 -14.30
N GLY A 43 42.68 20.67 -14.45
CA GLY A 43 43.57 19.98 -13.52
C GLY A 43 42.86 19.26 -12.35
N GLY A 44 41.53 19.30 -12.28
CA GLY A 44 40.74 18.55 -11.29
C GLY A 44 40.50 17.09 -11.72
N PHE A 45 40.04 16.24 -10.78
CA PHE A 45 39.62 14.89 -11.14
C PHE A 45 38.20 14.89 -11.69
N GLU A 46 37.98 14.18 -12.79
CA GLU A 46 36.66 14.00 -13.39
C GLU A 46 35.80 13.04 -12.54
N LEU A 47 34.57 13.43 -12.28
CA LEU A 47 33.59 12.61 -11.57
C LEU A 47 32.78 11.74 -12.52
N GLU A 48 32.28 10.62 -12.01
CA GLU A 48 31.37 9.75 -12.74
C GLU A 48 30.09 10.46 -13.16
N TYR A 49 29.58 10.07 -14.31
CA TYR A 49 28.35 10.65 -14.85
C TYR A 49 27.16 10.35 -13.95
N PHE A 50 26.42 11.39 -13.57
CA PHE A 50 25.11 11.28 -12.95
C PHE A 50 24.07 12.11 -13.72
N PRO A 51 22.79 11.71 -13.73
CA PRO A 51 21.73 12.46 -14.37
C PRO A 51 21.50 13.79 -13.65
N THR A 52 21.20 14.84 -14.42
CA THR A 52 20.95 16.20 -13.91
C THR A 52 19.51 16.67 -14.12
N SER A 53 18.64 15.77 -14.61
CA SER A 53 17.23 16.01 -14.86
C SER A 53 16.44 14.71 -14.81
N VAL A 54 15.11 14.80 -14.68
CA VAL A 54 14.22 13.63 -14.71
C VAL A 54 14.36 12.84 -16.02
N SER A 55 14.47 13.53 -17.15
CA SER A 55 14.72 12.88 -18.44
C SER A 55 16.06 12.13 -18.44
N GLY A 56 17.10 12.76 -17.88
CA GLY A 56 18.40 12.12 -17.68
C GLY A 56 18.29 10.86 -16.81
N LEU A 57 17.56 10.91 -15.69
CA LEU A 57 17.38 9.80 -14.77
C LEU A 57 16.70 8.60 -15.43
N ARG A 58 15.64 8.84 -16.19
CA ARG A 58 14.92 7.80 -16.95
C ARG A 58 15.84 7.11 -17.97
N ASN A 59 16.65 7.92 -18.65
CA ASN A 59 17.56 7.48 -19.70
C ASN A 59 18.91 6.97 -19.18
N TRP A 60 19.19 7.11 -17.89
CA TRP A 60 20.46 6.72 -17.31
C TRP A 60 20.55 5.19 -17.23
N ASN A 61 21.46 4.62 -18.02
CA ASN A 61 21.63 3.18 -18.18
C ASN A 61 23.06 2.70 -17.90
N GLY A 62 23.90 3.56 -17.32
CA GLY A 62 25.31 3.28 -17.09
C GLY A 62 26.22 3.41 -18.32
N SER A 63 25.72 3.67 -19.53
CA SER A 63 26.57 3.78 -20.74
C SER A 63 27.67 4.85 -20.66
N LYS A 64 27.45 5.89 -19.85
CA LYS A 64 28.40 6.98 -19.61
C LYS A 64 29.27 6.75 -18.37
N ASN A 65 29.13 5.60 -17.72
CA ASN A 65 29.83 5.28 -16.49
C ASN A 65 30.88 4.19 -16.72
N ASN A 66 31.93 4.19 -15.90
CA ASN A 66 32.91 3.12 -15.94
C ASN A 66 32.27 1.78 -15.56
N SER A 67 32.70 0.71 -16.22
CA SER A 67 32.20 -0.65 -15.99
C SER A 67 32.33 -1.13 -14.53
N ASP A 68 33.37 -0.69 -13.81
CA ASP A 68 33.57 -1.03 -12.39
C ASP A 68 32.52 -0.35 -11.50
N VAL A 69 32.14 0.89 -11.84
CA VAL A 69 31.10 1.65 -11.14
C VAL A 69 29.72 1.04 -11.42
N ILE A 70 29.45 0.66 -12.67
CA ILE A 70 28.22 -0.04 -13.05
C ILE A 70 28.06 -1.32 -12.23
N LYS A 71 29.13 -2.13 -12.11
CA LYS A 71 29.12 -3.38 -11.35
C LYS A 71 28.93 -3.14 -9.85
N LYS A 72 29.68 -2.19 -9.28
CA LYS A 72 29.65 -1.89 -7.84
C LYS A 72 28.29 -1.40 -7.36
N TYR A 73 27.65 -0.53 -8.14
CA TYR A 73 26.37 0.08 -7.76
C TYR A 73 25.15 -0.60 -8.43
N ASN A 74 25.39 -1.61 -9.26
CA ASN A 74 24.36 -2.33 -10.04
C ASN A 74 23.44 -1.39 -10.83
N ILE A 75 24.05 -0.47 -11.62
CA ILE A 75 23.29 0.53 -12.38
C ILE A 75 22.39 -0.20 -13.40
N PRO A 76 21.06 0.02 -13.39
CA PRO A 76 20.15 -0.66 -14.31
C PRO A 76 20.47 -0.32 -15.77
N LYS A 77 20.62 -1.34 -16.63
CA LYS A 77 20.93 -1.16 -18.06
C LYS A 77 19.75 -0.69 -18.91
N GLN A 78 18.54 -0.81 -18.39
CA GLN A 78 17.32 -0.50 -19.12
C GLN A 78 16.84 0.93 -18.82
N MET A 79 16.41 1.62 -19.86
CA MET A 79 15.77 2.93 -19.76
C MET A 79 14.30 2.78 -19.36
N THR A 80 13.70 3.88 -18.88
CA THR A 80 12.28 3.91 -18.50
C THR A 80 11.51 4.99 -19.28
N SER A 81 10.23 4.74 -19.57
CA SER A 81 9.37 5.66 -20.33
C SER A 81 8.91 6.84 -19.47
N THR A 82 8.36 7.88 -20.11
CA THR A 82 7.78 9.04 -19.39
C THR A 82 6.56 8.60 -18.61
N THR A 83 5.73 7.74 -19.21
CA THR A 83 4.56 7.14 -18.57
C THR A 83 4.91 6.36 -17.31
N THR A 84 6.08 5.71 -17.26
CA THR A 84 6.55 5.02 -16.04
C THR A 84 6.87 6.01 -14.92
N TRP A 85 7.51 7.14 -15.27
CA TRP A 85 7.79 8.20 -14.30
C TRP A 85 6.51 8.84 -13.75
N GLU A 86 5.54 9.14 -14.62
CA GLU A 86 4.24 9.67 -14.21
C GLU A 86 3.44 8.67 -13.39
N ALA A 87 3.66 7.37 -13.59
CA ALA A 87 3.10 6.30 -12.79
C ALA A 87 3.81 6.08 -11.44
N THR A 88 4.96 6.72 -11.20
CA THR A 88 5.74 6.54 -9.99
C THR A 88 5.02 7.21 -8.80
N PRO A 89 4.93 6.55 -7.63
CA PRO A 89 4.39 7.14 -6.40
C PRO A 89 4.93 8.54 -6.10
N THR A 90 4.06 9.39 -5.53
CA THR A 90 4.38 10.80 -5.25
C THR A 90 5.61 10.94 -4.34
N TYR A 91 5.73 10.14 -3.29
CA TYR A 91 6.89 10.17 -2.38
C TYR A 91 8.23 9.99 -3.12
N MET A 92 8.29 9.10 -4.12
CA MET A 92 9.49 8.88 -4.93
C MET A 92 9.78 10.05 -5.86
N ARG A 93 8.74 10.66 -6.43
CA ARG A 93 8.91 11.84 -7.27
C ARG A 93 9.43 13.02 -6.46
N GLU A 94 8.90 13.24 -5.27
CA GLU A 94 9.34 14.29 -4.35
C GLU A 94 10.80 14.12 -3.91
N ARG A 95 11.27 12.88 -3.68
CA ARG A 95 12.70 12.58 -3.44
C ARG A 95 13.61 13.13 -4.56
N VAL A 96 13.15 13.05 -5.81
CA VAL A 96 13.92 13.49 -6.98
C VAL A 96 13.74 14.97 -7.28
N THR A 97 12.49 15.44 -7.36
CA THR A 97 12.15 16.82 -7.75
C THR A 97 12.34 17.82 -6.62
N GLY A 98 12.43 17.35 -5.38
CA GLY A 98 12.45 18.19 -4.20
C GLY A 98 11.05 18.66 -3.81
N THR A 99 11.01 19.33 -2.67
CA THR A 99 9.81 19.98 -2.10
C THR A 99 10.09 21.47 -1.92
N LYS A 100 9.14 22.24 -1.38
CA LYS A 100 9.37 23.66 -1.05
C LYS A 100 10.52 23.86 -0.03
N ALA A 101 10.79 22.85 0.80
CA ALA A 101 11.82 22.91 1.83
C ALA A 101 13.14 22.24 1.42
N ILE A 102 13.10 21.27 0.50
CA ILE A 102 14.26 20.46 0.12
C ILE A 102 14.52 20.61 -1.38
N ALA A 103 15.73 21.06 -1.73
CA ALA A 103 16.15 21.14 -3.12
C ALA A 103 16.16 19.75 -3.79
N SER A 104 15.88 19.71 -5.08
CA SER A 104 15.89 18.48 -5.88
C SER A 104 17.19 17.68 -5.70
N LEU A 105 17.10 16.36 -5.86
CA LEU A 105 18.26 15.45 -5.82
C LEU A 105 19.35 15.89 -6.79
N PHE A 106 18.97 16.41 -7.97
CA PHE A 106 19.91 16.89 -8.98
C PHE A 106 20.67 18.15 -8.56
N ILE A 107 20.02 19.08 -7.86
CA ILE A 107 20.68 20.28 -7.33
C ILE A 107 21.70 19.87 -6.27
N ARG A 108 21.27 19.04 -5.31
CA ARG A 108 22.13 18.56 -4.21
C ARG A 108 23.35 17.78 -4.73
N LEU A 109 23.18 16.95 -5.76
CA LEU A 109 24.29 16.24 -6.41
C LEU A 109 25.23 17.18 -7.16
N LYS A 110 24.72 18.22 -7.82
CA LYS A 110 25.55 19.23 -8.48
C LYS A 110 26.41 19.99 -7.47
N GLU A 111 25.82 20.45 -6.37
CA GLU A 111 26.54 21.13 -5.29
C GLU A 111 27.62 20.22 -4.72
N LYS A 112 27.31 18.95 -4.48
CA LYS A 112 28.28 17.96 -4.03
C LYS A 112 29.42 17.76 -5.02
N ALA A 113 29.10 17.64 -6.31
CA ALA A 113 30.10 17.48 -7.36
C ALA A 113 31.07 18.68 -7.43
N ILE A 114 30.55 19.90 -7.23
CA ILE A 114 31.36 21.12 -7.15
C ILE A 114 32.29 21.05 -5.95
N ILE A 115 31.75 20.82 -4.74
CA ILE A 115 32.54 20.74 -3.51
C ILE A 115 33.62 19.66 -3.59
N GLN A 116 33.28 18.47 -4.13
CA GLN A 116 34.21 17.36 -4.23
C GLN A 116 35.34 17.65 -5.23
N ARG A 117 35.05 18.28 -6.37
CA ARG A 117 36.08 18.75 -7.30
C ARG A 117 36.98 19.81 -6.68
N ASP A 118 36.37 20.73 -5.93
CA ASP A 118 37.06 21.86 -5.33
C ASP A 118 37.79 21.50 -4.03
N SER A 119 37.55 20.32 -3.42
CA SER A 119 38.23 19.86 -2.20
C SER A 119 39.75 19.69 -2.36
N GLY A 120 40.27 19.62 -3.60
CA GLY A 120 41.70 19.74 -3.89
C GLY A 120 42.26 21.18 -3.81
N ARG A 121 41.39 22.20 -3.71
CA ARG A 121 41.70 23.64 -3.71
C ARG A 121 41.09 24.41 -2.52
N ILE A 122 40.11 23.85 -1.82
CA ILE A 122 39.33 24.52 -0.75
C ILE A 122 39.92 24.20 0.63
N SER A 123 40.03 25.24 1.48
CA SER A 123 40.40 25.13 2.90
C SER A 123 39.46 24.18 3.66
N LYS A 124 40.02 23.33 4.53
CA LYS A 124 39.28 22.38 5.38
C LYS A 124 38.08 22.98 6.12
N VAL A 125 38.13 24.29 6.41
CA VAL A 125 37.05 25.06 7.05
C VAL A 125 35.78 25.09 6.18
N LYS A 126 35.91 25.39 4.88
CA LYS A 126 34.77 25.45 3.95
C LYS A 126 34.13 24.07 3.70
N GLU A 127 34.95 23.00 3.72
CA GLU A 127 34.45 21.62 3.64
C GLU A 127 33.59 21.26 4.86
N LEU A 128 34.04 21.66 6.05
CA LEU A 128 33.31 21.48 7.30
C LEU A 128 32.02 22.32 7.33
N GLU A 129 32.05 23.58 6.87
CA GLU A 129 30.86 24.45 6.76
C GLU A 129 29.79 23.86 5.83
N ALA A 130 30.19 23.33 4.67
CA ALA A 130 29.28 22.66 3.75
C ALA A 130 28.69 21.38 4.37
N THR A 131 29.51 20.62 5.10
CA THR A 131 29.07 19.41 5.81
C THR A 131 28.05 19.73 6.90
N VAL A 132 28.30 20.78 7.70
CA VAL A 132 27.36 21.25 8.73
C VAL A 132 26.04 21.69 8.10
N THR A 133 26.10 22.43 6.99
CA THR A 133 24.90 22.87 6.27
C THR A 133 24.07 21.68 5.79
N ARG A 134 24.72 20.66 5.22
CA ARG A 134 24.07 19.41 4.80
C ARG A 134 23.44 18.66 5.97
N VAL A 135 24.14 18.55 7.10
CA VAL A 135 23.62 17.88 8.30
C VAL A 135 22.40 18.62 8.85
N LYS A 136 22.43 19.96 8.89
CA LYS A 136 21.28 20.77 9.29
C LYS A 136 20.06 20.55 8.39
N GLN A 137 20.26 20.54 7.08
CA GLN A 137 19.19 20.26 6.12
C GLN A 137 18.61 18.85 6.30
N ASN A 138 19.47 17.83 6.50
CA ASN A 138 19.03 16.47 6.74
C ASN A 138 18.25 16.35 8.07
N HIS A 139 18.71 17.03 9.13
CA HIS A 139 18.01 17.03 10.42
C HIS A 139 16.63 17.67 10.31
N MET A 140 16.50 18.78 9.56
CA MET A 140 15.21 19.40 9.27
C MET A 140 14.29 18.46 8.47
N ALA A 141 14.83 17.73 7.48
CA ALA A 141 14.06 16.75 6.72
C ALA A 141 13.52 15.64 7.60
N ILE A 142 14.37 15.05 8.44
CA ILE A 142 13.97 13.99 9.39
C ILE A 142 12.92 14.52 10.37
N ALA A 143 13.07 15.73 10.89
CA ALA A 143 12.08 16.32 11.78
C ALA A 143 10.72 16.50 11.10
N HIS A 144 10.70 16.93 9.83
CA HIS A 144 9.48 17.07 9.06
C HIS A 144 8.82 15.71 8.76
N GLU A 145 9.60 14.71 8.38
CA GLU A 145 9.11 13.33 8.19
C GLU A 145 8.53 12.77 9.50
N MET A 146 9.17 13.02 10.64
CA MET A 146 8.70 12.59 11.94
C MET A 146 7.39 13.26 12.35
N ILE A 147 7.20 14.54 12.00
CA ILE A 147 5.91 15.24 12.19
C ILE A 147 4.83 14.63 11.29
N GLY A 148 5.15 14.37 10.01
CA GLY A 148 4.22 13.73 9.08
C GLY A 148 3.76 12.35 9.57
N LEU A 149 4.69 11.51 9.99
CA LEU A 149 4.39 10.18 10.54
C LEU A 149 3.57 10.25 11.83
N ARG A 150 3.79 11.25 12.70
CA ARG A 150 2.97 11.46 13.90
C ARG A 150 1.54 11.81 13.53
N LEU A 151 1.34 12.76 12.62
CA LEU A 151 0.01 13.15 12.16
C LEU A 151 -0.73 11.97 11.53
N GLU A 152 -0.05 11.19 10.68
CA GLU A 152 -0.63 9.98 10.08
C GLU A 152 -1.02 8.94 11.13
N ASN A 153 -0.17 8.72 12.13
CA ASN A 153 -0.46 7.80 13.23
C ASN A 153 -1.67 8.26 14.06
N ASP A 154 -1.76 9.55 14.37
CA ASP A 154 -2.91 10.12 15.08
C ASP A 154 -4.21 9.92 14.29
N THR A 155 -4.18 10.13 12.97
CA THR A 155 -5.36 9.89 12.10
C THR A 155 -5.76 8.43 12.07
N LEU A 156 -4.81 7.50 11.89
CA LEU A 156 -5.08 6.06 11.87
C LEU A 156 -5.61 5.58 13.22
N THR A 157 -5.08 6.11 14.33
CA THR A 157 -5.56 5.78 15.68
C THR A 157 -7.01 6.22 15.87
N ALA A 158 -7.36 7.42 15.39
CA ALA A 158 -8.75 7.89 15.43
C ALA A 158 -9.68 7.03 14.55
N GLU A 159 -9.23 6.62 13.36
CA GLU A 159 -10.00 5.73 12.48
C GLU A 159 -10.25 4.35 13.12
N VAL A 160 -9.23 3.77 13.75
CA VAL A 160 -9.35 2.50 14.49
C VAL A 160 -10.37 2.65 15.61
N TYR A 161 -10.28 3.71 16.42
CA TYR A 161 -11.24 3.96 17.48
C TYR A 161 -12.68 4.06 16.98
N ILE A 162 -12.92 4.77 15.87
CA ILE A 162 -14.25 4.88 15.24
C ILE A 162 -14.73 3.51 14.74
N ALA A 163 -13.85 2.72 14.12
CA ALA A 163 -14.19 1.39 13.63
C ALA A 163 -14.56 0.43 14.78
N GLU A 164 -13.84 0.48 15.90
CA GLU A 164 -14.13 -0.30 17.10
C GLU A 164 -15.50 0.07 17.70
N GLN A 165 -15.80 1.37 17.82
CA GLN A 165 -17.11 1.84 18.31
C GLN A 165 -18.26 1.36 17.40
N LYS A 166 -18.09 1.42 16.08
CA LYS A 166 -19.08 0.90 15.13
C LYS A 166 -19.26 -0.61 15.29
N LEU A 167 -18.18 -1.36 15.43
CA LEU A 167 -18.22 -2.81 15.61
C LEU A 167 -18.99 -3.18 16.88
N GLU A 168 -18.74 -2.48 17.98
CA GLU A 168 -19.41 -2.74 19.26
C GLU A 168 -20.92 -2.38 19.21
N GLY A 169 -21.25 -1.29 18.52
CA GLY A 169 -22.64 -0.93 18.22
C GLY A 169 -23.35 -2.01 17.40
N LEU A 170 -22.72 -2.53 16.35
CA LEU A 170 -23.27 -3.61 15.52
C LEU A 170 -23.44 -4.91 16.31
N LYS A 171 -22.49 -5.29 17.17
CA LYS A 171 -22.63 -6.45 18.06
C LYS A 171 -23.84 -6.31 18.99
N SER A 172 -24.01 -5.13 19.57
CA SER A 172 -25.14 -4.85 20.46
C SER A 172 -26.47 -4.93 19.73
N GLN A 173 -26.57 -4.35 18.53
CA GLN A 173 -27.76 -4.45 17.67
C GLN A 173 -28.07 -5.90 17.30
N HIS A 174 -27.04 -6.67 16.89
CA HIS A 174 -27.21 -8.06 16.51
C HIS A 174 -27.69 -8.93 17.68
N LYS A 175 -27.18 -8.67 18.90
CA LYS A 175 -27.65 -9.35 20.11
C LYS A 175 -29.15 -9.11 20.34
N VAL A 176 -29.60 -7.86 20.26
CA VAL A 176 -31.02 -7.50 20.41
C VAL A 176 -31.87 -8.15 19.32
N GLU A 177 -31.38 -8.21 18.09
CA GLU A 177 -32.08 -8.88 16.99
C GLU A 177 -32.27 -10.38 17.25
N ILE A 178 -31.21 -11.07 17.70
CA ILE A 178 -31.28 -12.50 18.09
C ILE A 178 -32.31 -12.70 19.21
N GLU A 179 -32.27 -11.88 20.26
CA GLU A 179 -33.22 -11.97 21.37
C GLU A 179 -34.67 -11.77 20.91
N TRP A 180 -34.91 -10.81 20.01
CA TRP A 180 -36.22 -10.58 19.43
C TRP A 180 -36.72 -11.76 18.58
N ARG A 181 -35.86 -12.30 17.70
CA ARG A 181 -36.18 -13.49 16.89
C ARG A 181 -36.50 -14.70 17.76
N ASN A 182 -35.71 -14.94 18.81
CA ASN A 182 -35.95 -16.03 19.75
C ASN A 182 -37.32 -15.89 20.46
N LYS A 183 -37.69 -14.69 20.89
CA LYS A 183 -39.01 -14.44 21.49
C LYS A 183 -40.14 -14.71 20.50
N ALA A 184 -40.00 -14.24 19.26
CA ALA A 184 -40.98 -14.48 18.20
C ALA A 184 -41.15 -15.97 17.91
N ASP A 185 -40.06 -16.74 17.88
CA ASP A 185 -40.09 -18.18 17.65
C ASP A 185 -40.76 -18.94 18.81
N ILE A 186 -40.50 -18.55 20.06
CA ILE A 186 -41.19 -19.12 21.23
C ILE A 186 -42.69 -18.87 21.13
N GLN A 187 -43.11 -17.66 20.77
CA GLN A 187 -44.52 -17.30 20.62
C GLN A 187 -45.20 -18.07 19.48
N LYS A 188 -44.51 -18.24 18.34
CA LYS A 188 -45.02 -19.06 17.23
C LYS A 188 -45.16 -20.52 17.64
N LYS A 189 -44.18 -21.07 18.36
CA LYS A 189 -44.25 -22.45 18.88
C LYS A 189 -45.43 -22.64 19.81
N SER A 190 -45.68 -21.73 20.75
CA SER A 190 -46.83 -21.84 21.65
C SER A 190 -48.17 -21.75 20.91
N GLN A 191 -48.27 -20.90 19.89
CA GLN A 191 -49.46 -20.83 19.02
C GLN A 191 -49.67 -22.13 18.24
N ILE A 192 -48.62 -22.72 17.68
CA ILE A 192 -48.69 -24.02 17.00
C ILE A 192 -49.21 -25.09 17.96
N THR A 193 -48.66 -25.19 19.18
CA THR A 193 -49.10 -26.19 20.16
C THR A 193 -50.56 -26.00 20.58
N GLU A 194 -51.03 -24.75 20.67
CA GLU A 194 -52.43 -24.46 20.98
C GLU A 194 -53.37 -24.86 19.82
N LEU A 195 -52.99 -24.53 18.58
CA LEU A 195 -53.73 -24.93 17.39
C LEU A 195 -53.77 -26.46 17.23
N GLU A 196 -52.68 -27.16 17.53
CA GLU A 196 -52.63 -28.63 17.53
C GLU A 196 -53.63 -29.22 18.54
N LYS A 197 -53.70 -28.68 19.76
CA LYS A 197 -54.68 -29.10 20.77
C LYS A 197 -56.11 -28.88 20.30
N GLN A 198 -56.39 -27.69 19.75
CA GLN A 198 -57.72 -27.36 19.22
C GLN A 198 -58.10 -28.28 18.07
N ASN A 199 -57.17 -28.58 17.17
CA ASN A 199 -57.38 -29.51 16.07
C ASN A 199 -57.74 -30.92 16.58
N ILE A 200 -57.02 -31.43 17.59
CA ILE A 200 -57.35 -32.73 18.22
C ILE A 200 -58.77 -32.72 18.82
N ILE A 201 -59.16 -31.63 19.50
CA ILE A 201 -60.50 -31.51 20.09
C ILE A 201 -61.57 -31.49 18.98
N LEU A 202 -61.37 -30.69 17.94
CA LEU A 202 -62.28 -30.60 16.81
C LEU A 202 -62.40 -31.95 16.09
N GLN A 203 -61.30 -32.66 15.86
CA GLN A 203 -61.31 -34.01 15.28
C GLN A 203 -62.14 -34.99 16.13
N LYS A 204 -62.01 -34.95 17.46
CA LYS A 204 -62.82 -35.78 18.37
C LYS A 204 -64.31 -35.44 18.28
N GLN A 205 -64.66 -34.14 18.19
CA GLN A 205 -66.05 -33.70 18.03
C GLN A 205 -66.62 -34.16 16.68
N LEU A 206 -65.83 -34.03 15.61
CA LEU A 206 -66.21 -34.43 14.25
C LEU A 206 -66.44 -35.94 14.17
N LEU A 207 -65.56 -36.75 14.78
CA LEU A 207 -65.73 -38.21 14.89
C LEU A 207 -67.02 -38.58 15.62
N LYS A 208 -67.33 -37.87 16.73
CA LYS A 208 -68.56 -38.10 17.49
C LYS A 208 -69.81 -37.82 16.65
N ILE A 209 -69.84 -36.68 15.96
CA ILE A 209 -70.95 -36.30 15.07
C ILE A 209 -71.10 -37.30 13.91
N SER A 210 -69.99 -37.72 13.29
CA SER A 210 -70.01 -38.73 12.23
C SER A 210 -70.57 -40.08 12.70
N ASN A 211 -70.18 -40.54 13.89
CA ASN A 211 -70.73 -41.77 14.46
C ASN A 211 -72.23 -41.65 14.77
N GLU A 212 -72.70 -40.47 15.20
CA GLU A 212 -74.12 -40.19 15.49
C GLU A 212 -74.97 -40.04 14.22
N SER A 213 -74.39 -39.52 13.12
CA SER A 213 -75.10 -39.23 11.87
C SER A 213 -74.95 -40.31 10.79
N GLY A 214 -74.01 -41.24 10.93
CA GLY A 214 -73.70 -42.28 9.95
C GLY A 214 -72.98 -41.77 8.68
N ILE A 215 -72.57 -40.50 8.67
CA ILE A 215 -71.89 -39.84 7.55
C ILE A 215 -70.45 -39.56 7.99
N TYR A 216 -69.49 -40.21 7.34
CA TYR A 216 -68.06 -40.03 7.62
C TYR A 216 -67.45 -39.06 6.60
N PRO A 217 -66.70 -38.03 7.05
CA PRO A 217 -65.98 -37.14 6.15
C PRO A 217 -64.90 -37.93 5.39
N GLU A 218 -64.66 -37.57 4.12
CA GLU A 218 -63.52 -38.09 3.36
C GLU A 218 -62.20 -37.78 4.08
N GLU A 219 -61.31 -38.77 4.18
CA GLU A 219 -59.98 -38.57 4.74
C GLU A 219 -59.29 -37.41 4.02
N LEU A 220 -59.02 -36.33 4.75
CA LEU A 220 -58.18 -35.23 4.27
C LEU A 220 -56.75 -35.77 4.13
N THR A 221 -56.41 -36.31 2.97
CA THR A 221 -55.02 -36.57 2.59
C THR A 221 -54.22 -35.29 2.83
N GLN A 222 -53.21 -35.35 3.70
CA GLN A 222 -52.33 -34.21 3.96
C GLN A 222 -51.70 -33.76 2.64
N LYS A 223 -52.18 -32.64 2.08
CA LYS A 223 -51.48 -31.95 1.00
C LYS A 223 -50.28 -31.25 1.60
N THR A 224 -49.15 -31.95 1.67
CA THR A 224 -47.87 -31.34 1.99
C THR A 224 -47.41 -30.52 0.79
N ASN A 225 -47.10 -29.23 0.98
CA ASN A 225 -46.44 -28.40 -0.05
C ASN A 225 -44.93 -28.72 -0.17
N VAL A 226 -44.50 -29.89 0.27
CA VAL A 226 -43.11 -30.35 0.16
C VAL A 226 -42.94 -30.97 -1.22
N VAL A 227 -42.28 -30.24 -2.12
CA VAL A 227 -41.76 -30.80 -3.38
C VAL A 227 -40.51 -31.60 -3.03
N PRO A 228 -40.48 -32.93 -3.23
CA PRO A 228 -39.24 -33.68 -3.08
C PRO A 228 -38.27 -33.22 -4.17
N PHE A 229 -37.14 -32.65 -3.77
CA PHE A 229 -36.00 -32.50 -4.66
C PHE A 229 -35.32 -33.86 -4.72
N ASP A 230 -35.52 -34.60 -5.81
CA ASP A 230 -34.67 -35.72 -6.17
C ASP A 230 -33.25 -35.17 -6.38
N ILE A 231 -32.37 -35.46 -5.43
CA ILE A 231 -30.93 -35.37 -5.65
C ILE A 231 -30.60 -36.54 -6.57
N GLY A 232 -30.66 -36.29 -7.87
CA GLY A 232 -30.19 -37.23 -8.87
C GLY A 232 -28.69 -37.43 -8.70
N ASP A 233 -28.30 -38.63 -8.28
CA ASP A 233 -26.94 -39.12 -8.46
C ASP A 233 -26.64 -39.22 -9.97
N LYS A 234 -25.88 -38.25 -10.50
CA LYS A 234 -24.95 -38.41 -11.63
C LYS A 234 -23.81 -37.38 -11.55
#